data_AF-A0A2V6ZMY2-F1
#
_entry.id   AF-A0A2V6ZMY2-F1
#
_cell.length_a   1.000
_cell.length_b   1.000
_cell.length_c   1.000
_cell.angle_alpha   90.00
_cell.angle_beta   90.00
_cell.angle_gamma   90.00
#
_symmetry.space_group_name_H-M   'P 1'
#
loop_
_entity.id
_entity.type
_entity.pdbx_description
1 polymer ?
#
loop_
_entity_poly.entity_id
_entity_poly.type
_entity_poly.pdbx_seq_one_letter_code
_entity_poly.pdbx_strand_id
1 'polypeptide(L)' 'MAASAPDGDGPELDEIRKCVHCGICLPQCPTYRVLGEEMDSPRGRIYLMRAAAE' A
#
# COMPACT_ATOMS: atom_id res chain seq x y z
N MET A 1 -13.45 19.82 9.21
CA MET A 1 -12.52 19.78 8.07
C MET A 1 -12.69 18.41 7.44
N ALA A 2 -13.74 18.25 6.63
CA ALA A 2 -14.03 16.97 6.00
C ALA A 2 -13.21 16.89 4.72
N ALA A 3 -12.42 15.83 4.59
CA ALA A 3 -11.87 15.39 3.32
C ALA A 3 -13.03 15.20 2.33
N SER A 4 -12.92 15.79 1.16
CA SER A 4 -13.80 15.52 0.01
C SER A 4 -12.85 15.51 -1.17
N ALA A 5 -12.70 14.39 -1.87
CA ALA A 5 -13.70 13.94 -2.84
C ALA A 5 -13.84 12.39 -2.90
N PRO A 6 -15.07 11.84 -2.83
CA PRO A 6 -15.32 10.43 -3.07
C PRO A 6 -15.62 10.17 -4.56
N ASP A 7 -14.59 10.10 -5.42
CA ASP A 7 -14.76 9.71 -6.84
C ASP A 7 -13.57 8.89 -7.41
N GLY A 8 -12.64 8.42 -6.58
CA GLY A 8 -11.50 7.61 -7.02
C GLY A 8 -11.48 6.23 -6.37
N ASP A 9 -11.33 5.16 -7.16
CA ASP A 9 -11.17 3.77 -6.69
C ASP A 9 -9.89 3.50 -5.85
N GLY A 10 -9.15 4.56 -5.46
CA GLY A 10 -7.85 4.49 -4.82
C GLY A 10 -7.85 4.95 -3.35
N PRO A 11 -6.87 4.51 -2.54
CA PRO A 11 -6.73 4.94 -1.15
C PRO A 11 -6.31 6.40 -1.05
N GLU A 12 -6.74 7.08 0.01
CA GLU A 12 -6.27 8.44 0.28
C GLU A 12 -4.81 8.45 0.78
N LEU A 13 -4.12 9.58 0.63
CA LEU A 13 -2.70 9.73 1.03
C LEU A 13 -2.47 9.40 2.51
N ASP A 14 -3.40 9.78 3.38
CA ASP A 14 -3.30 9.48 4.80
C ASP A 14 -3.50 8.00 5.09
N GLU A 15 -4.13 7.23 4.21
CA GLU A 15 -4.21 5.77 4.31
C GLU A 15 -2.91 5.09 3.87
N ILE A 16 -2.32 5.55 2.76
CA ILE A 16 -1.01 5.09 2.27
C ILE A 16 0.05 5.28 3.37
N ARG A 17 0.01 6.39 4.10
CA ARG A 17 0.95 6.71 5.19
C ARG A 17 0.82 5.80 6.42
N LYS A 18 -0.28 5.06 6.59
CA LYS A 18 -0.50 4.15 7.74
C LYS A 18 0.39 2.90 7.71
N CYS A 19 1.06 2.59 6.60
CA CYS A 19 1.96 1.46 6.55
C CYS A 19 3.18 1.68 7.46
N VAL A 20 3.28 0.88 8.52
CA VAL A 20 4.40 0.90 9.49
C VAL A 20 5.40 -0.23 9.29
N HIS A 21 5.40 -0.87 8.11
CA HIS A 21 6.30 -1.97 7.77
C HIS A 21 6.24 -3.20 8.72
N CYS A 22 5.11 -3.45 9.39
CA CYS A 22 4.95 -4.60 10.31
C CYS A 22 4.97 -6.00 9.66
N GLY A 23 4.78 -6.09 8.34
CA GLY A 23 4.85 -7.37 7.59
C GLY A 23 3.60 -8.25 7.64
N ILE A 24 2.53 -7.86 8.33
CA ILE A 24 1.28 -8.64 8.44
C ILE A 24 0.63 -8.90 7.06
N CYS A 25 0.88 -8.04 6.08
CA CYS A 25 0.37 -8.21 4.72
C CYS A 25 1.08 -9.31 3.91
N LEU A 26 2.34 -9.64 4.24
CA LEU A 26 3.15 -10.60 3.47
C LEU A 26 2.55 -12.02 3.41
N PRO A 27 2.16 -12.67 4.52
CA PRO A 27 1.60 -14.03 4.46
C PRO A 27 0.23 -14.08 3.76
N GLN A 28 -0.49 -12.96 3.69
CA GLN A 28 -1.75 -12.84 2.95
C GLN A 28 -1.55 -12.57 1.45
N CYS A 29 -0.38 -12.10 1.04
CA CYS A 29 -0.13 -11.77 -0.36
C CYS A 29 0.17 -13.03 -1.19
N PRO A 30 -0.69 -13.41 -2.16
CA PRO A 30 -0.45 -14.58 -2.99
C PRO A 30 0.81 -14.42 -3.87
N THR A 31 1.06 -13.22 -4.39
CA THR A 31 2.25 -12.92 -5.20
C THR A 31 3.53 -13.11 -4.41
N TYR A 32 3.60 -12.56 -3.19
CA TYR A 32 4.75 -12.72 -2.31
C TYR A 32 5.00 -14.19 -1.95
N ARG A 33 3.94 -14.97 -1.73
CA ARG A 33 4.08 -16.41 -1.44
C ARG A 33 4.66 -17.22 -2.61
N VAL A 34 4.45 -16.77 -3.84
CA VAL A 34 4.95 -17.45 -5.05
C VAL A 34 6.34 -16.96 -5.43
N LEU A 35 6.55 -15.65 -5.42
CA LEU A 35 7.78 -15.03 -5.93
C LEU A 35 8.84 -14.82 -4.84
N GLY A 36 8.44 -14.70 -3.58
CA GLY A 36 9.33 -14.33 -2.46
C GLY A 36 9.79 -12.88 -2.48
N GLU A 37 9.32 -12.07 -3.43
CA GLU A 37 9.77 -10.70 -3.63
C GLU A 37 8.83 -9.68 -2.97
N GLU A 38 9.37 -8.95 -2.00
CA GLU A 38 8.57 -8.02 -1.19
C GLU A 38 8.06 -6.83 -2.00
N MET A 39 8.81 -6.37 -2.99
CA MET A 39 8.41 -5.24 -3.83
C MET A 39 7.12 -5.51 -4.63
N ASP A 40 6.81 -6.78 -4.87
CA ASP A 40 5.56 -7.21 -5.52
C ASP A 40 4.37 -7.35 -4.55
N SER A 41 4.61 -7.26 -3.24
CA SER A 41 3.58 -7.35 -2.21
C SER A 41 2.73 -6.06 -2.10
N PRO A 42 1.59 -6.08 -1.39
CA PRO A 42 0.81 -4.86 -1.10
C PRO A 42 1.65 -3.76 -0.46
N ARG A 43 2.61 -4.13 0.41
CA ARG A 43 3.53 -3.17 1.03
C ARG A 43 4.48 -2.54 0.01
N GLY A 44 5.05 -3.33 -0.90
CA GLY A 44 5.89 -2.82 -1.98
C GLY A 44 5.14 -1.82 -2.88
N ARG A 45 3.86 -2.10 -3.15
CA ARG A 45 3.00 -1.17 -3.89
C ARG A 45 2.71 0.12 -3.13
N ILE A 46 2.43 0.04 -1.83
CA ILE A 46 2.25 1.23 -0.97
C ILE A 46 3.51 2.10 -0.96
N TYR A 47 4.70 1.48 -0.94
CA TYR A 47 5.96 2.20 -1.02
C TYR A 47 6.08 3.00 -2.32
N LEU A 48 5.75 2.40 -3.47
CA LEU A 48 5.71 3.10 -4.76
C LEU A 48 4.67 4.23 -4.79
N MET A 49 3.47 3.99 -4.25
CA MET A 49 2.42 5.02 -4.16
C MET A 49 2.85 6.22 -3.31
N ARG A 50 3.53 5.96 -2.18
CA ARG A 50 4.09 7.01 -1.33
C ARG A 50 5.16 7.80 -2.08
N ALA A 51 6.10 7.11 -2.73
CA ALA A 51 7.18 7.75 -3.47
C ALA A 51 6.68 8.61 -4.65
N ALA A 52 5.55 8.26 -5.25
CA ALA A 52 4.92 9.04 -6.32
C ALA A 52 4.11 10.25 -5.80
N ALA A 53 3.76 10.27 -4.52
CA ALA A 53 2.94 11.31 -3.89
C ALA A 53 3.74 12.35 -3.08
N GLU A 54 5.07 12.15 -2.96
CA GLU A 54 6.05 13.06 -2.37
C GLU A 54 6.68 13.93 -3.46
#